data_AF-A0A8T4JL34-F1
#
_entry.id   AF-A0A8T4JL34-F1
#
_cell.length_a   1.000
_cell.length_b   1.000
_cell.length_c   1.000
_cell.angle_alpha   90.00
_cell.angle_beta   90.00
_cell.angle_gamma   90.00
#
_symmetry.space_group_name_H-M   'P 1'
#
loop_
_entity.id
_entity.type
_entity.pdbx_description
1 polymer ?
#
loop_
_entity_poly.entity_id
_entity_poly.type
_entity_poly.pdbx_seq_one_letter_code
_entity_poly.pdbx_strand_id
1 'polypeptide(L)'
;MKKPLYFAGVSGIIVLILSVFSGIFGQLIYNFSSEVVLIYSLVLWIVMTFFSIIFNLGFLFLAKKYKAKLLLVMTWISIIITLILFILMMVSNILYSVPGVNAQAEIFDFSDFEDGSMFTETESGEISDENIFLMIGLLVLWVIFSILYGAFSILFGIGLMKLKNDVRLSRASGILHIISGATMIIFVGAFIAIAVMIVETVMFFKASKELESEKIVSKE
;
A
#
# COMPACT_ATOMS: atom_id res chain seq x y z
N MET A 1 20.56 10.73 17.74
CA MET A 1 19.55 9.76 17.21
C MET A 1 18.29 10.47 16.68
N LYS A 2 18.39 11.70 16.11
CA LYS A 2 17.27 12.43 15.48
C LYS A 2 16.84 11.78 14.15
N LYS A 3 17.84 11.24 13.46
CA LYS A 3 17.79 10.85 12.05
C LYS A 3 16.71 9.81 11.70
N PRO A 4 16.46 8.73 12.48
CA PRO A 4 15.57 7.66 12.02
C PRO A 4 14.12 8.09 11.79
N LEU A 5 13.53 8.85 12.72
CA LEU A 5 12.13 9.31 12.60
C LEU A 5 11.96 10.37 11.51
N TYR A 6 12.92 11.28 11.39
CA TYR A 6 12.92 12.25 10.30
C TYR A 6 12.97 11.56 8.93
N PHE A 7 13.88 10.59 8.76
CA PHE A 7 13.98 9.81 7.52
C PHE A 7 12.72 8.98 7.27
N ALA A 8 12.11 8.39 8.29
CA ALA A 8 10.82 7.70 8.15
C ALA A 8 9.73 8.66 7.64
N GLY A 9 9.62 9.88 8.21
CA GLY A 9 8.69 10.90 7.75
C GLY A 9 8.91 11.28 6.27
N VAL A 10 10.16 11.55 5.88
CA VAL A 10 10.52 11.87 4.48
C VAL A 10 10.17 10.70 3.55
N SER A 11 10.49 9.46 3.95
CA SER A 11 10.13 8.27 3.19
C SER A 11 8.62 8.13 3.01
N GLY A 12 7.82 8.48 4.02
CA GLY A 12 6.35 8.49 3.89
C GLY A 12 5.85 9.49 2.84
N ILE A 13 6.43 10.70 2.79
CA ILE A 13 6.12 11.68 1.73
C ILE A 13 6.47 11.10 0.36
N ILE A 14 7.66 10.51 0.22
CA ILE A 14 8.13 9.94 -1.04
C ILE A 14 7.19 8.80 -1.49
N VAL A 15 6.78 7.90 -0.59
CA VAL A 15 5.84 6.82 -0.91
C VAL A 15 4.49 7.38 -1.36
N LEU A 16 3.95 8.41 -0.68
CA LEU A 16 2.70 9.06 -1.09
C LEU A 16 2.80 9.66 -2.50
N ILE A 17 3.87 10.40 -2.78
CA ILE A 17 4.11 10.98 -4.10
C ILE A 17 4.22 9.87 -5.14
N LEU A 18 5.09 8.88 -4.93
CA LEU A 18 5.27 7.77 -5.85
C LEU A 18 4.00 6.96 -6.09
N SER A 19 3.11 6.83 -5.10
CA SER A 19 1.81 6.16 -5.25
C SER A 19 0.85 6.91 -6.17
N VAL A 20 0.86 8.25 -6.13
CA VAL A 20 0.06 9.07 -7.05
C VAL A 20 0.67 9.04 -8.46
N PHE A 21 2.00 9.20 -8.53
CA PHE A 21 2.73 9.17 -9.79
C PHE A 21 2.61 7.82 -10.48
N SER A 22 2.66 6.69 -9.76
CA SER A 22 2.53 5.36 -10.34
C SER A 22 1.19 5.16 -11.06
N GLY A 23 0.10 5.67 -10.49
CA GLY A 23 -1.23 5.62 -11.11
C GLY A 23 -1.32 6.42 -12.41
N ILE A 24 -0.77 7.64 -12.41
CA ILE A 24 -0.77 8.52 -13.60
C ILE A 24 0.16 7.97 -14.69
N PHE A 25 1.39 7.63 -14.32
CA PHE A 25 2.40 7.13 -15.26
C PHE A 25 2.06 5.75 -15.81
N GLY A 26 1.36 4.90 -15.03
CA GLY A 26 0.88 3.62 -15.54
C GLY A 26 0.00 3.77 -16.78
N GLN A 27 -0.83 4.82 -16.84
CA GLN A 27 -1.66 5.12 -18.00
C GLN A 27 -0.85 5.67 -19.18
N LEU A 28 0.15 6.51 -18.91
CA LEU A 28 1.00 7.09 -19.96
C LEU A 28 1.94 6.07 -20.59
N ILE A 29 2.46 5.14 -19.76
CA ILE A 29 3.46 4.15 -20.17
C ILE A 29 2.82 2.98 -20.93
N TYR A 30 1.50 2.80 -20.84
CA TYR A 30 0.78 1.76 -21.58
C TYR A 30 1.02 1.82 -23.11
N ASN A 31 1.32 3.01 -23.65
CA ASN A 31 1.61 3.20 -25.08
C ASN A 31 3.07 2.88 -25.48
N PHE A 32 3.93 2.51 -24.54
CA PHE A 32 5.33 2.16 -24.81
C PHE A 32 5.50 0.66 -25.04
N SER A 33 6.67 0.25 -25.51
CA SER A 33 6.98 -1.18 -25.64
C SER A 33 6.91 -1.90 -24.29
N SER A 34 6.50 -3.16 -24.32
CA SER A 34 6.36 -4.01 -23.12
C SER A 34 7.64 -4.11 -22.29
N GLU A 35 8.82 -4.08 -22.94
CA GLU A 35 10.13 -4.06 -22.28
C GLU A 35 10.33 -2.80 -21.43
N VAL A 36 9.95 -1.62 -21.97
CA VAL A 36 10.06 -0.34 -21.25
C VAL A 36 9.10 -0.32 -20.07
N VAL A 37 7.87 -0.81 -20.26
CA VAL A 37 6.87 -0.92 -19.18
C VAL A 37 7.36 -1.82 -18.06
N LEU A 38 7.97 -2.97 -18.41
CA LEU A 38 8.53 -3.91 -17.44
C LEU A 38 9.66 -3.25 -16.63
N ILE A 39 10.67 -2.69 -17.30
CA ILE A 39 11.82 -2.06 -16.61
C ILE A 39 11.35 -0.94 -15.69
N TYR A 40 10.47 -0.07 -16.17
CA TYR A 40 9.89 1.00 -15.36
C TYR A 40 9.18 0.46 -14.12
N SER A 41 8.31 -0.54 -14.31
CA SER A 41 7.54 -1.13 -13.22
C SER A 41 8.46 -1.74 -12.16
N LEU A 42 9.48 -2.49 -12.57
CA LEU A 42 10.46 -3.09 -11.65
C LEU A 42 11.21 -2.04 -10.84
N VAL A 43 11.72 -0.98 -11.49
CA VAL A 43 12.42 0.11 -10.80
C VAL A 43 11.49 0.79 -9.80
N LEU A 44 10.25 1.08 -10.20
CA LEU A 44 9.26 1.71 -9.34
C LEU A 44 8.93 0.85 -8.12
N TRP A 45 8.72 -0.46 -8.30
CA TRP A 45 8.46 -1.41 -7.20
C TRP A 45 9.62 -1.50 -6.21
N ILE A 46 10.87 -1.54 -6.71
CA ILE A 46 12.07 -1.55 -5.86
C ILE A 46 12.13 -0.27 -5.00
N VAL A 47 11.98 0.88 -5.64
CA VAL A 47 12.05 2.19 -4.97
C VAL A 47 10.92 2.33 -3.94
N MET A 48 9.69 2.00 -4.32
CA MET A 48 8.52 2.03 -3.43
C MET A 48 8.69 1.11 -2.21
N THR A 49 9.17 -0.11 -2.43
CA THR A 49 9.42 -1.09 -1.35
C THR A 49 10.49 -0.59 -0.40
N PHE A 50 11.60 -0.06 -0.94
CA PHE A 50 12.68 0.49 -0.13
C PHE A 50 12.22 1.61 0.79
N PHE A 51 11.50 2.61 0.26
CA PHE A 51 10.99 3.71 1.08
C PHE A 51 9.90 3.26 2.06
N SER A 52 9.04 2.30 1.68
CA SER A 52 8.04 1.71 2.57
C SER A 52 8.67 0.99 3.76
N ILE A 53 9.79 0.30 3.55
CA ILE A 53 10.54 -0.34 4.65
C ILE A 53 11.11 0.73 5.59
N ILE A 54 11.71 1.80 5.06
CA ILE A 54 12.25 2.89 5.89
C ILE A 54 11.13 3.57 6.69
N PHE A 55 9.95 3.78 6.09
CA PHE A 55 8.77 4.28 6.77
C PHE A 55 8.35 3.38 7.94
N ASN A 56 8.25 2.07 7.70
CA ASN A 56 7.92 1.08 8.74
C ASN A 56 8.96 1.02 9.87
N LEU A 57 10.25 1.19 9.56
CA LEU A 57 11.30 1.26 10.58
C LEU A 57 11.10 2.45 11.55
N GLY A 58 10.39 3.49 11.14
CA GLY A 58 9.95 4.57 12.03
C GLY A 58 9.08 4.06 13.19
N PHE A 59 8.11 3.19 12.90
CA PHE A 59 7.29 2.56 13.95
C PHE A 59 8.09 1.60 14.81
N LEU A 60 9.04 0.86 14.22
CA LEU A 60 9.91 -0.03 14.99
C LEU A 60 10.71 0.77 16.03
N PHE A 61 11.20 1.96 15.64
CA PHE A 61 11.90 2.87 16.54
C PHE A 61 10.98 3.39 17.66
N LEU A 62 9.76 3.86 17.32
CA LEU A 62 8.78 4.29 18.32
C LEU A 62 8.42 3.15 19.28
N ALA A 63 8.14 1.96 18.76
CA ALA A 63 7.76 0.81 19.55
C ALA A 63 8.86 0.40 20.55
N LYS A 64 10.13 0.46 20.14
CA LYS A 64 11.28 0.23 21.05
C LYS A 64 11.40 1.32 22.10
N LYS A 65 11.33 2.60 21.71
CA LYS A 65 11.46 3.73 22.65
C LYS A 65 10.37 3.69 23.73
N TYR A 66 9.12 3.44 23.34
CA TYR A 66 7.96 3.45 24.25
C TYR A 66 7.57 2.06 24.77
N LYS A 67 8.42 1.03 24.58
CA LYS A 67 8.22 -0.35 25.03
C LYS A 67 6.86 -0.95 24.60
N ALA A 68 6.31 -0.52 23.46
CA ALA A 68 5.03 -0.97 22.93
C ALA A 68 5.18 -2.31 22.18
N LYS A 69 5.13 -3.43 22.91
CA LYS A 69 5.34 -4.79 22.36
C LYS A 69 4.44 -5.13 21.17
N LEU A 70 3.16 -4.77 21.22
CA LEU A 70 2.21 -5.05 20.13
C LEU A 70 2.63 -4.32 18.85
N LEU A 71 2.91 -3.02 18.93
CA LEU A 71 3.37 -2.24 17.78
C LEU A 71 4.68 -2.79 17.21
N LEU A 72 5.59 -3.25 18.07
CA LEU A 72 6.86 -3.86 17.64
C LEU A 72 6.62 -5.13 16.80
N VAL A 73 5.74 -6.03 17.27
CA VAL A 73 5.39 -7.26 16.53
C VAL A 73 4.68 -6.92 15.22
N MET A 74 3.67 -6.04 15.27
CA MET A 74 2.91 -5.65 14.08
C MET A 74 3.77 -4.95 13.03
N THR A 75 4.78 -4.17 13.45
CA THR A 75 5.73 -3.54 12.52
C THR A 75 6.59 -4.57 11.80
N TRP A 76 7.08 -5.60 12.50
CA TRP A 76 7.83 -6.67 11.85
C TRP A 76 6.98 -7.45 10.86
N ILE A 77 5.73 -7.76 11.23
CA ILE A 77 4.76 -8.39 10.33
C ILE A 77 4.55 -7.50 9.09
N SER A 78 4.39 -6.19 9.26
CA SER A 78 4.25 -5.22 8.15
C SER A 78 5.44 -5.29 7.18
N ILE A 79 6.67 -5.30 7.70
CA ILE A 79 7.89 -5.37 6.90
C ILE A 79 7.94 -6.70 6.12
N ILE A 80 7.64 -7.82 6.78
CA ILE A 80 7.63 -9.15 6.14
C ILE A 80 6.58 -9.20 5.04
N ILE A 81 5.36 -8.74 5.31
CA ILE A 81 4.28 -8.66 4.31
C ILE A 81 4.72 -7.79 3.12
N THR A 82 5.33 -6.63 3.38
CA THR A 82 5.83 -5.73 2.33
C THR A 82 6.86 -6.45 1.43
N LEU A 83 7.78 -7.21 2.02
CA LEU A 83 8.77 -7.98 1.26
C LEU A 83 8.15 -9.13 0.46
N ILE A 84 7.17 -9.85 1.04
CA ILE A 84 6.45 -10.92 0.33
C ILE A 84 5.69 -10.34 -0.86
N LEU A 85 4.95 -9.24 -0.66
CA LEU A 85 4.22 -8.56 -1.72
C LEU A 85 5.17 -8.08 -2.82
N PHE A 86 6.32 -7.51 -2.46
CA PHE A 86 7.34 -7.14 -3.44
C PHE A 86 7.78 -8.32 -4.30
N ILE A 87 8.10 -9.47 -3.69
CA ILE A 87 8.51 -10.68 -4.43
C ILE A 87 7.38 -11.17 -5.34
N LEU A 88 6.14 -11.20 -4.85
CA LEU A 88 4.98 -11.62 -5.64
C LEU A 88 4.75 -10.68 -6.85
N MET A 89 4.87 -9.36 -6.65
CA MET A 89 4.75 -8.38 -7.73
C MET A 89 5.90 -8.53 -8.74
N MET A 90 7.14 -8.77 -8.29
CA MET A 90 8.28 -9.04 -9.17
C MET A 90 8.04 -10.29 -10.04
N VAL A 91 7.62 -11.40 -9.42
CA VAL A 91 7.30 -12.65 -10.13
C VAL A 91 6.16 -12.43 -11.13
N SER A 92 5.09 -11.74 -10.72
CA SER A 92 3.97 -11.40 -11.59
C SER A 92 4.42 -10.59 -12.81
N ASN A 93 5.21 -9.53 -12.62
CA ASN A 93 5.72 -8.72 -13.73
C ASN A 93 6.59 -9.53 -14.71
N ILE A 94 7.42 -10.46 -14.21
CA ILE A 94 8.24 -11.34 -15.05
C ILE A 94 7.35 -12.34 -15.81
N LEU A 95 6.33 -12.91 -15.17
CA LEU A 95 5.41 -13.83 -15.85
C LEU A 95 4.62 -13.13 -16.96
N TYR A 96 4.18 -11.88 -16.73
CA TYR A 96 3.54 -11.04 -17.73
C TYR A 96 4.49 -10.60 -18.87
N SER A 97 5.80 -10.84 -18.80
CA SER A 97 6.69 -10.55 -19.92
C SER A 97 7.02 -11.79 -20.77
N VAL A 98 6.56 -12.98 -20.37
CA VAL A 98 6.77 -14.22 -21.11
C VAL A 98 5.78 -14.30 -22.29
N PRO A 99 6.25 -14.39 -23.54
CA PRO A 99 5.39 -14.60 -24.71
C PRO A 99 4.58 -15.89 -24.55
N GLY A 100 3.25 -15.78 -24.47
CA GLY A 100 2.33 -16.91 -24.27
C GLY A 100 1.39 -16.75 -23.06
N VAL A 101 1.80 -16.01 -22.02
CA VAL A 101 0.90 -15.65 -20.90
C VAL A 101 0.01 -14.47 -21.29
N ASN A 102 0.55 -13.49 -22.03
CA ASN A 102 -0.19 -12.31 -22.48
C ASN A 102 -1.23 -12.60 -23.57
N ALA A 103 -1.03 -13.64 -24.38
CA ALA A 103 -1.96 -13.99 -25.46
C ALA A 103 -3.34 -14.43 -24.94
N GLN A 104 -3.47 -14.79 -23.65
CA GLN A 104 -4.76 -15.02 -22.98
C GLN A 104 -5.33 -13.75 -22.32
N ALA A 105 -4.51 -12.72 -22.08
CA ALA A 105 -4.95 -11.45 -21.52
C ALA A 105 -5.48 -10.48 -22.59
N GLU A 106 -5.11 -10.68 -23.86
CA GLU A 106 -5.58 -9.91 -25.03
C GLU A 106 -7.04 -10.22 -25.43
N ILE A 107 -7.77 -11.07 -24.70
CA ILE A 107 -9.19 -11.39 -24.98
C ILE A 107 -10.13 -10.19 -24.71
N PHE A 108 -9.64 -9.09 -24.13
CA PHE A 108 -10.37 -7.82 -23.94
C PHE A 108 -9.72 -6.69 -24.76
N ASP A 109 -9.68 -6.83 -26.08
CA ASP A 109 -9.34 -5.72 -26.97
C ASP A 109 -10.57 -4.82 -27.19
N PHE A 110 -10.52 -3.61 -26.64
CA PHE A 110 -11.59 -2.60 -26.78
C PHE A 110 -11.46 -1.79 -28.08
N SER A 111 -10.49 -2.09 -28.95
CA SER A 111 -10.30 -1.35 -30.21
C SER A 111 -11.43 -1.56 -31.23
N ASP A 112 -12.26 -2.60 -31.07
CA ASP A 112 -13.47 -2.81 -31.88
C ASP A 112 -14.64 -1.86 -31.53
N PHE A 113 -14.48 -0.98 -30.53
CA PHE A 113 -15.54 -0.05 -30.09
C PHE A 113 -15.50 1.33 -30.77
N GLU A 114 -14.49 1.64 -31.59
CA GLU A 114 -14.32 2.98 -32.20
C GLU A 114 -15.06 3.18 -33.52
N ASP A 115 -15.59 2.12 -34.15
CA ASP A 115 -16.41 2.29 -35.35
C ASP A 115 -17.88 2.50 -34.93
N GLY A 116 -18.32 3.76 -34.92
CA GLY A 116 -19.61 4.25 -34.41
C GLY A 116 -20.86 3.80 -35.20
N SER A 117 -20.87 2.58 -35.73
CA SER A 117 -21.93 2.00 -36.54
C SER A 117 -22.37 0.60 -36.08
N MET A 118 -22.45 0.34 -34.76
CA MET A 118 -23.06 -0.91 -34.29
C MET A 118 -23.72 -0.78 -32.90
N PHE A 119 -24.82 -0.04 -32.83
CA PHE A 119 -25.86 -0.21 -31.78
C PHE A 119 -26.98 -1.16 -32.27
N THR A 120 -26.65 -2.08 -33.17
CA THR A 120 -27.53 -3.16 -33.60
C THR A 120 -27.03 -4.44 -32.99
N GLU A 121 -27.82 -4.91 -32.01
CA GLU A 121 -27.66 -6.19 -31.33
C GLU A 121 -26.35 -6.32 -30.57
N THR A 122 -26.39 -5.84 -29.32
CA THR A 122 -25.70 -6.52 -28.24
C THR A 122 -26.16 -7.98 -28.31
N GLU A 123 -25.43 -8.83 -29.05
CA GLU A 123 -25.40 -10.25 -28.76
C GLU A 123 -25.33 -10.29 -27.24
N SER A 124 -26.35 -10.88 -26.62
CA SER A 124 -26.28 -11.26 -25.22
C SER A 124 -25.15 -12.27 -25.14
N GLY A 125 -23.91 -11.76 -25.10
CA GLY A 125 -22.71 -12.53 -24.95
C GLY A 125 -22.90 -13.22 -23.63
N GLU A 126 -23.36 -14.46 -23.70
CA GLU A 126 -23.53 -15.30 -22.54
C GLU A 126 -22.17 -15.29 -21.86
N ILE A 127 -22.10 -14.66 -20.68
CA ILE A 127 -20.88 -14.65 -19.89
C ILE A 127 -20.57 -16.12 -19.69
N SER A 128 -19.47 -16.60 -20.27
CA SER A 128 -19.12 -18.01 -20.18
C SER A 128 -19.08 -18.43 -18.71
N ASP A 129 -19.54 -19.65 -18.42
CA ASP A 129 -19.54 -20.18 -17.06
C ASP A 129 -18.12 -20.12 -16.43
N GLU A 130 -17.07 -20.22 -17.26
CA GLU A 130 -15.67 -20.06 -16.87
C GLU A 130 -15.36 -18.65 -16.34
N ASN A 131 -15.85 -17.60 -17.00
CA ASN A 131 -15.67 -16.22 -16.57
C ASN A 131 -16.43 -15.94 -15.27
N ILE A 132 -17.65 -16.47 -15.12
CA ILE A 132 -18.43 -16.36 -13.87
C ILE A 132 -17.67 -17.03 -12.72
N PHE A 133 -17.15 -18.23 -12.93
CA PHE A 133 -16.39 -18.96 -11.92
C PHE A 133 -15.13 -18.20 -11.50
N LEU A 134 -14.39 -17.63 -12.46
CA LEU A 134 -13.20 -16.81 -12.20
C LEU A 134 -13.56 -15.55 -11.41
N MET A 135 -14.62 -14.84 -11.79
CA MET A 135 -15.10 -13.64 -11.07
C MET A 135 -15.48 -13.96 -9.62
N ILE A 136 -16.20 -15.06 -9.40
CA ILE A 136 -16.55 -15.53 -8.05
C ILE A 136 -15.27 -15.84 -7.26
N GLY A 137 -14.30 -16.54 -7.86
CA GLY A 137 -13.02 -16.85 -7.24
C GLY A 137 -12.25 -15.59 -6.83
N LEU A 138 -12.15 -14.59 -7.70
CA LEU A 138 -11.52 -13.29 -7.40
C LEU A 138 -12.25 -12.55 -6.29
N LEU A 139 -13.59 -12.56 -6.28
CA LEU A 139 -14.38 -11.93 -5.23
C LEU A 139 -14.15 -12.60 -3.87
N VAL A 140 -14.14 -13.93 -3.81
CA VAL A 140 -13.85 -14.69 -2.59
C VAL A 140 -12.43 -14.38 -2.08
N LEU A 141 -11.45 -14.39 -2.97
CA LEU A 141 -10.06 -14.07 -2.65
C LEU A 141 -9.94 -12.64 -2.10
N TRP A 142 -10.61 -11.68 -2.73
CA TRP A 142 -10.65 -10.29 -2.28
C TRP A 142 -11.28 -10.13 -0.89
N VAL A 143 -12.37 -10.83 -0.60
CA VAL A 143 -12.99 -10.83 0.73
C VAL A 143 -12.01 -11.37 1.78
N ILE A 144 -11.31 -12.48 1.48
CA ILE A 144 -10.31 -13.07 2.39
C ILE A 144 -9.18 -12.07 2.66
N PHE A 145 -8.61 -11.46 1.62
CA PHE A 145 -7.56 -10.46 1.78
C PHE A 145 -8.03 -9.24 2.56
N SER A 146 -9.26 -8.77 2.31
CA SER A 146 -9.84 -7.62 3.01
C SER A 146 -10.02 -7.90 4.50
N ILE A 147 -10.44 -9.12 4.88
CA ILE A 147 -10.55 -9.54 6.29
C ILE A 147 -9.17 -9.61 6.94
N LEU A 148 -8.19 -10.24 6.29
CA LEU A 148 -6.82 -10.37 6.82
C LEU A 148 -6.16 -9.00 7.01
N TYR A 149 -6.25 -8.13 6.00
CA TYR A 149 -5.73 -6.77 6.08
C TYR A 149 -6.48 -5.94 7.12
N GLY A 150 -7.81 -6.07 7.19
CA GLY A 150 -8.64 -5.39 8.19
C GLY A 150 -8.22 -5.75 9.61
N ALA A 151 -8.05 -7.04 9.89
CA ALA A 151 -7.56 -7.53 11.18
C ALA A 151 -6.16 -6.98 11.51
N PHE A 152 -5.25 -7.01 10.53
CA PHE A 152 -3.91 -6.43 10.67
C PHE A 152 -3.98 -4.92 11.01
N SER A 153 -4.75 -4.14 10.27
CA SER A 153 -4.88 -2.69 10.47
C SER A 153 -5.48 -2.35 11.83
N ILE A 154 -6.48 -3.11 12.28
CA ILE A 154 -7.06 -2.96 13.63
C ILE A 154 -6.01 -3.21 14.71
N LEU A 155 -5.26 -4.31 14.61
CA LEU A 155 -4.21 -4.64 15.59
C LEU A 155 -3.07 -3.62 15.57
N PHE A 156 -2.69 -3.12 14.39
CA PHE A 156 -1.71 -2.05 14.23
C PHE A 156 -2.20 -0.75 14.89
N GLY A 157 -3.45 -0.37 14.65
CA GLY A 157 -4.09 0.79 15.27
C GLY A 157 -4.17 0.71 16.80
N ILE A 158 -4.49 -0.46 17.35
CA ILE A 158 -4.42 -0.72 18.81
C ILE A 158 -2.97 -0.58 19.31
N GLY A 159 -1.99 -1.04 18.54
CA GLY A 159 -0.58 -0.86 18.82
C GLY A 159 -0.18 0.61 18.92
N LEU A 160 -0.65 1.45 18.00
CA LEU A 160 -0.40 2.89 17.99
C LEU A 160 -1.05 3.61 19.17
N MET A 161 -2.30 3.27 19.52
CA MET A 161 -2.97 3.87 20.68
C MET A 161 -2.25 3.57 22.01
N LYS A 162 -1.49 2.46 22.07
CA LYS A 162 -0.66 2.13 23.24
C LYS A 162 0.59 2.99 23.39
N LEU A 163 0.95 3.81 22.39
CA LEU A 163 2.01 4.83 22.52
C LEU A 163 1.59 5.99 23.45
N LYS A 164 0.34 6.00 23.95
CA LYS A 164 -0.21 6.96 24.92
C LYS A 164 0.00 8.42 24.49
N ASN A 165 -0.08 9.35 25.45
CA ASN A 165 0.16 10.78 25.24
C ASN A 165 1.63 11.11 24.94
N ASP A 166 2.51 10.10 24.88
CA ASP A 166 3.95 10.29 24.71
C ASP A 166 4.35 10.59 23.26
N VAL A 167 3.45 10.32 22.30
CA VAL A 167 3.62 10.66 20.88
C VAL A 167 2.37 11.38 20.39
N ARG A 168 2.51 12.67 20.07
CA ARG A 168 1.40 13.46 19.52
C ARG A 168 0.88 12.81 18.22
N LEU A 169 -0.45 12.74 18.07
CA LEU A 169 -1.17 12.13 16.95
C LEU A 169 -1.23 10.59 16.91
N SER A 170 -0.55 9.86 17.81
CA SER A 170 -0.58 8.39 17.83
C SER A 170 -2.00 7.83 17.97
N ARG A 171 -2.81 8.45 18.85
CA ARG A 171 -4.21 8.08 19.06
C ARG A 171 -5.08 8.35 17.83
N ALA A 172 -4.88 9.48 17.16
CA ALA A 172 -5.61 9.82 15.95
C ALA A 172 -5.28 8.83 14.81
N SER A 173 -3.99 8.55 14.58
CA SER A 173 -3.58 7.53 13.60
C SER A 173 -4.15 6.15 13.96
N GLY A 174 -4.06 5.76 15.23
CA GLY A 174 -4.59 4.46 15.69
C GLY A 174 -6.09 4.29 15.46
N ILE A 175 -6.89 5.34 15.70
CA ILE A 175 -8.33 5.33 15.40
C ILE A 175 -8.57 5.23 13.89
N LEU A 176 -7.85 6.00 13.09
CA LEU A 176 -7.99 5.96 11.63
C LEU A 176 -7.62 4.60 11.05
N HIS A 177 -6.60 3.93 11.59
CA HIS A 177 -6.24 2.56 11.22
C HIS A 177 -7.37 1.55 11.51
N ILE A 178 -8.02 1.68 12.67
CA ILE A 178 -9.14 0.81 13.03
C ILE A 178 -10.32 1.04 12.08
N ILE A 179 -10.66 2.30 11.79
CA ILE A 179 -11.75 2.64 10.87
C ILE A 179 -11.42 2.15 9.46
N SER A 180 -10.19 2.38 8.98
CA SER A 180 -9.72 1.90 7.67
C SER A 180 -9.81 0.38 7.58
N GLY A 181 -9.35 -0.34 8.60
CA GLY A 181 -9.42 -1.79 8.64
C GLY A 181 -10.85 -2.34 8.65
N ALA A 182 -11.72 -1.74 9.46
CA ALA A 182 -13.12 -2.14 9.57
C ALA A 182 -13.92 -1.87 8.28
N THR A 183 -13.53 -0.86 7.51
CA THR A 183 -14.22 -0.45 6.27
C THR A 183 -13.53 -0.96 4.99
N MET A 184 -12.52 -1.83 5.11
CA MET A 184 -11.80 -2.34 3.95
C MET A 184 -12.70 -3.19 3.03
N ILE A 185 -13.65 -3.94 3.59
CA ILE A 185 -14.60 -4.80 2.86
C ILE A 185 -15.51 -3.99 1.91
N ILE A 186 -15.69 -2.69 2.12
CA ILE A 186 -16.49 -1.84 1.22
C ILE A 186 -15.63 -0.84 0.44
N PHE A 187 -14.32 -1.10 0.36
CA PHE A 187 -13.31 -0.28 -0.33
C PHE A 187 -13.08 1.13 0.24
N VAL A 188 -14.01 1.68 1.04
CA VAL A 188 -13.86 2.97 1.75
C VAL A 188 -12.60 2.99 2.61
N GLY A 189 -12.23 1.84 3.19
CA GLY A 189 -11.03 1.70 4.01
C GLY A 189 -9.74 2.08 3.28
N ALA A 190 -9.66 1.87 1.97
CA ALA A 190 -8.48 2.18 1.17
C ALA A 190 -8.22 3.70 1.11
N PHE A 191 -9.27 4.51 0.95
CA PHE A 191 -9.15 5.97 0.96
C PHE A 191 -8.74 6.51 2.33
N ILE A 192 -9.27 5.91 3.40
CA ILE A 192 -8.89 6.27 4.77
C ILE A 192 -7.42 5.92 5.04
N ALA A 193 -6.89 4.85 4.46
CA ALA A 193 -5.48 4.47 4.60
C ALA A 193 -4.52 5.55 4.06
N ILE A 194 -4.90 6.28 3.01
CA ILE A 194 -4.11 7.43 2.51
C ILE A 194 -4.06 8.54 3.59
N ALA A 195 -5.20 8.85 4.19
CA ALA A 195 -5.27 9.84 5.28
C ALA A 195 -4.47 9.39 6.51
N VAL A 196 -4.51 8.10 6.86
CA VAL A 196 -3.67 7.49 7.90
C VAL A 196 -2.19 7.77 7.61
N MET A 197 -1.72 7.45 6.40
CA MET A 197 -0.32 7.62 6.02
C MET A 197 0.14 9.08 6.14
N ILE A 198 -0.71 10.04 5.75
CA ILE A 198 -0.42 11.49 5.93
C ILE A 198 -0.27 11.83 7.43
N VAL A 199 -1.20 11.38 8.27
CA VAL A 199 -1.16 11.64 9.72
C VAL A 199 0.09 11.03 10.34
N GLU A 200 0.49 9.84 9.91
CA GLU A 200 1.68 9.13 10.38
C GLU A 200 2.98 9.81 9.96
N THR A 201 3.06 10.29 8.73
CA THR A 201 4.16 11.12 8.26
C THR A 201 4.32 12.36 9.13
N VAL A 202 3.21 13.07 9.42
CA VAL A 202 3.23 14.25 10.31
C VAL A 202 3.62 13.85 11.74
N MET A 203 3.12 12.72 12.24
CA MET A 203 3.48 12.16 13.54
C MET A 203 4.99 11.92 13.65
N PHE A 204 5.62 11.34 12.63
CA PHE A 204 7.07 11.11 12.63
C PHE A 204 7.88 12.41 12.67
N PHE A 205 7.48 13.43 11.92
CA PHE A 205 8.15 14.74 12.00
C PHE A 205 7.99 15.40 13.37
N LYS A 206 6.80 15.35 13.96
CA LYS A 206 6.54 15.91 15.31
C LYS A 206 7.33 15.16 16.38
N ALA A 207 7.25 13.83 16.39
CA ALA A 207 8.00 12.99 17.31
C ALA A 207 9.51 13.25 17.16
N SER A 208 10.03 13.34 15.94
CA SER A 208 11.45 13.65 15.70
C SER A 208 11.91 14.96 16.34
N LYS A 209 11.06 16.00 16.35
CA LYS A 209 11.38 17.30 16.98
C LYS A 209 11.29 17.22 18.51
N GLU A 210 10.30 16.53 19.06
CA GLU A 210 10.14 16.37 20.52
C GLU A 210 11.32 15.62 21.15
N LEU A 211 11.84 14.58 20.48
CA LEU A 211 13.01 13.84 20.97
C LEU A 211 14.31 14.65 20.91
N GLU A 212 14.32 15.75 20.19
CA GLU A 212 15.45 16.69 20.17
C GLU A 212 15.41 17.62 21.37
N SER A 213 14.25 18.18 21.72
CA SER A 213 14.11 19.05 22.89
C SER A 213 14.43 18.34 24.21
N GLU A 214 14.00 17.08 24.37
CA GLU A 214 14.31 16.28 25.58
C GLU A 214 15.82 16.15 25.84
N LYS A 215 16.63 16.09 24.77
CA LYS A 215 18.08 15.92 24.88
C LYS A 215 18.84 17.17 25.26
N ILE A 216 18.24 18.34 25.06
CA ILE A 216 18.87 19.61 25.43
C ILE A 216 18.69 19.82 26.94
N VAL A 217 17.48 19.58 27.43
CA VAL A 217 17.15 19.70 28.87
C VAL A 217 17.92 18.71 29.73
N SER A 218 18.20 17.49 29.24
CA SER A 218 18.95 16.50 30.02
C SER A 218 20.47 16.75 30.10
N LYS A 219 20.97 17.85 29.52
CA LYS A 219 22.41 18.19 29.51
C LYS A 219 22.73 19.42 30.37
N GLU A 220 21.72 20.08 30.90
CA GLU A 220 21.83 21.14 31.91
C GLU A 220 21.68 20.53 33.30
#